data_AF-A0ABC8KT36-F1
#
_entry.id   AF-A0ABC8KT36-F1
#
_cell.length_a   1.000
_cell.length_b   1.000
_cell.length_c   1.000
_cell.angle_alpha   90.00
_cell.angle_beta   90.00
_cell.angle_gamma   90.00
#
_symmetry.space_group_name_H-M   'P 1'
#
loop_
_entity.id
_entity.type
_entity.pdbx_description
1 polymer ?
#
loop_
_entity_poly.entity_id
_entity_poly.type
_entity_poly.pdbx_seq_one_letter_code
_entity_poly.pdbx_strand_id
1 'polypeptide(L)'
;MLNSGRSYEQAYIKNDVAAAAKRRELNDRMMLAERWFLDSEGIKGKEWFKHLVYGPAAEPESKLGFFPGITDAVATHSSEGTIQHEIWRVARAIQRTSKAPLGSNEKTKIVNTCRLITRLKNQSDMKVENQADMASSEIGSH
;
A
#
# COMPACT_ATOMS: atom_id res chain seq x y z
N MET A 1 -25.12 -27.75 44.96
CA MET A 1 -25.43 -26.61 44.05
C MET A 1 -24.27 -25.61 43.85
N LEU A 2 -23.28 -25.50 44.77
CA LEU A 2 -22.22 -24.48 44.70
C LEU A 2 -21.09 -24.70 43.65
N ASN A 3 -20.99 -25.89 43.04
CA ASN A 3 -19.93 -26.18 42.04
C ASN A 3 -20.32 -25.87 40.59
N SER A 4 -21.63 -25.91 40.26
CA SER A 4 -22.12 -25.44 38.95
C SER A 4 -21.78 -23.95 38.80
N GLY A 5 -22.05 -23.20 39.89
CA GLY A 5 -21.36 -21.99 40.36
C GLY A 5 -20.16 -21.48 39.59
N ARG A 6 -19.03 -21.95 40.08
CA ARG A 6 -17.71 -21.49 39.63
C ARG A 6 -17.41 -21.88 38.19
N SER A 7 -18.05 -22.93 37.66
CA SER A 7 -17.85 -23.37 36.28
C SER A 7 -18.39 -22.36 35.27
N TYR A 8 -19.56 -21.77 35.52
CA TYR A 8 -20.14 -20.79 34.59
C TYR A 8 -19.40 -19.45 34.62
N GLU A 9 -18.96 -18.99 35.79
CA GLU A 9 -18.17 -17.77 35.89
C GLU A 9 -16.79 -17.93 35.22
N GLN A 10 -16.12 -19.07 35.41
CA GLN A 10 -14.86 -19.34 34.73
C GLN A 10 -15.02 -19.39 33.21
N ALA A 11 -16.11 -19.98 32.71
CA ALA A 11 -16.42 -20.00 31.28
C ALA A 11 -16.73 -18.59 30.73
N TYR A 12 -17.46 -17.77 31.48
CA TYR A 12 -17.79 -16.39 31.11
C TYR A 12 -16.53 -15.52 31.02
N ILE A 13 -15.67 -15.56 32.05
CA ILE A 13 -14.40 -14.82 32.08
C ILE A 13 -13.49 -15.29 30.94
N LYS A 14 -13.39 -16.59 30.69
CA LYS A 14 -12.56 -17.12 29.57
C LYS A 14 -13.05 -16.61 28.21
N ASN A 15 -14.36 -16.55 28.00
CA ASN A 15 -14.93 -16.03 26.76
C ASN A 15 -14.73 -14.52 26.62
N ASP A 16 -14.88 -13.75 27.69
CA ASP A 16 -14.65 -12.30 27.65
C ASP A 16 -13.17 -11.97 27.40
N VAL A 17 -12.25 -12.69 28.03
CA VAL A 17 -10.80 -12.57 27.77
C VAL A 17 -10.46 -12.94 26.33
N ALA A 18 -11.04 -14.01 25.78
CA ALA A 18 -10.85 -14.38 24.39
C ALA A 18 -11.42 -13.33 23.42
N ALA A 19 -12.59 -12.77 23.72
CA ALA A 19 -13.21 -11.70 22.94
C ALA A 19 -12.39 -10.40 23.01
N ALA A 20 -11.85 -10.04 24.17
CA ALA A 20 -10.96 -8.90 24.35
C ALA A 20 -9.66 -9.07 23.58
N ALA A 21 -9.05 -10.25 23.63
CA ALA A 21 -7.85 -10.57 22.85
C ALA A 21 -8.12 -10.48 21.34
N LYS A 22 -9.30 -10.94 20.87
CA LYS A 22 -9.69 -10.83 19.47
C LYS A 22 -9.88 -9.38 19.01
N ARG A 23 -10.53 -8.55 19.84
CA ARG A 23 -10.67 -7.10 19.59
C ARG A 23 -9.31 -6.42 19.51
N ARG A 24 -8.39 -6.76 20.43
CA ARG A 24 -7.04 -6.21 20.43
C ARG A 24 -6.27 -6.60 19.17
N GLU A 25 -6.31 -7.88 18.80
CA GLU A 25 -5.69 -8.38 17.57
C GLU A 25 -6.22 -7.63 16.34
N LEU A 26 -7.54 -7.39 16.26
CA LEU A 26 -8.13 -6.62 15.17
C LEU A 26 -7.64 -5.17 15.15
N ASN A 27 -7.65 -4.49 16.29
CA ASN A 27 -7.22 -3.10 16.40
C ASN A 27 -5.75 -2.93 16.01
N ASP A 28 -4.88 -3.84 16.45
CA ASP A 28 -3.45 -3.79 16.10
C ASP A 28 -3.25 -3.97 14.58
N ARG A 29 -4.08 -4.78 13.93
CA ARG A 29 -4.05 -4.95 12.46
C ARG A 29 -4.53 -3.72 11.72
N MET A 30 -5.58 -3.04 12.20
CA MET A 30 -6.04 -1.77 11.63
C MET A 30 -4.96 -0.70 11.75
N MET A 31 -4.35 -0.57 12.93
CA MET A 31 -3.24 0.35 13.17
C MET A 31 -2.05 0.08 12.24
N LEU A 32 -1.71 -1.20 12.03
CA LEU A 32 -0.66 -1.56 11.08
C LEU A 32 -1.06 -1.20 9.65
N ALA A 33 -2.29 -1.53 9.22
CA ALA A 33 -2.82 -1.21 7.90
C ALA A 33 -2.64 0.27 7.53
N GLU A 34 -3.01 1.18 8.44
CA GLU A 34 -2.83 2.62 8.21
C GLU A 34 -1.36 3.03 8.12
N ARG A 35 -0.51 2.40 8.95
CA ARG A 35 0.93 2.67 8.93
C ARG A 35 1.60 2.27 7.61
N TRP A 36 1.04 1.32 6.86
CA TRP A 36 1.57 0.93 5.55
C TRP A 36 1.34 1.98 4.45
N PHE A 37 0.47 2.96 4.66
CA PHE A 37 0.32 4.12 3.77
C PHE A 37 1.35 5.22 4.02
N LEU A 38 2.18 5.08 5.06
CA LEU A 38 3.28 5.99 5.32
C LEU A 38 4.51 5.60 4.50
N ASP A 39 5.12 6.59 3.87
CA ASP A 39 6.36 6.44 3.11
C ASP A 39 7.45 7.33 3.72
N SER A 40 8.64 6.77 3.93
CA SER A 40 9.76 7.46 4.58
C SER A 40 10.27 8.67 3.79
N GLU A 41 10.17 8.65 2.48
CA GLU A 41 10.59 9.75 1.62
C GLU A 41 9.55 10.89 1.64
N GLY A 42 8.28 10.56 1.91
CA GLY A 42 7.19 11.53 1.89
C GLY A 42 6.86 12.03 0.49
N ILE A 43 5.95 13.00 0.39
CA ILE A 43 5.52 13.53 -0.91
C ILE A 43 6.60 14.48 -1.44
N LYS A 44 6.90 14.42 -2.74
CA LYS A 44 7.86 15.33 -3.38
C LYS A 44 7.44 16.80 -3.18
N GLY A 45 8.34 17.63 -2.68
CA GLY A 45 8.05 19.04 -2.32
C GLY A 45 7.39 19.22 -0.95
N LYS A 46 6.96 18.14 -0.30
CA LYS A 46 6.39 18.11 1.06
C LYS A 46 6.92 16.88 1.80
N GLU A 47 8.23 16.74 1.88
CA GLU A 47 8.88 15.52 2.39
C GLU A 47 8.50 15.22 3.84
N TRP A 48 8.16 16.23 4.64
CA TRP A 48 7.63 16.08 5.99
C TRP A 48 6.27 15.36 6.04
N PHE A 49 5.54 15.33 4.92
CA PHE A 49 4.24 14.70 4.80
C PHE A 49 4.39 13.27 4.28
N LYS A 50 4.16 12.30 5.16
CA LYS A 50 4.49 10.89 4.91
C LYS A 50 3.32 10.06 4.36
N HIS A 51 2.10 10.57 4.44
CA HIS A 51 0.92 9.78 4.11
C HIS A 51 0.61 9.83 2.60
N LEU A 52 0.63 8.69 1.92
CA LEU A 52 0.53 8.67 0.44
C LEU A 52 -0.90 8.82 -0.10
N VAL A 53 -1.94 8.53 0.69
CA VAL A 53 -3.34 8.55 0.22
C VAL A 53 -4.00 9.91 0.49
N TYR A 54 -3.98 10.37 1.74
CA TYR A 54 -4.50 11.67 2.15
C TYR A 54 -3.38 12.65 2.42
N GLY A 55 -3.53 13.89 2.00
CA GLY A 55 -2.63 14.98 2.38
C GLY A 55 -3.03 16.32 1.79
N PRO A 56 -2.36 17.41 2.20
CA PRO A 56 -2.61 18.73 1.66
C PRO A 56 -2.27 18.74 0.18
N ALA A 57 -3.27 19.01 -0.67
CA ALA A 57 -3.07 19.21 -2.10
C ALA A 57 -2.17 20.43 -2.36
N ALA A 58 -1.33 20.41 -3.41
CA ALA A 58 -0.57 21.60 -3.78
C ALA A 58 -1.46 22.73 -4.31
N GLU A 59 -2.56 22.38 -4.97
CA GLU A 59 -3.55 23.35 -5.46
C GLU A 59 -4.88 23.18 -4.74
N PRO A 60 -5.42 24.23 -4.10
CA PRO A 60 -6.71 24.19 -3.41
C PRO A 60 -7.90 23.95 -4.35
N GLU A 61 -7.73 24.21 -5.64
CA GLU A 61 -8.75 24.01 -6.69
C GLU A 61 -8.67 22.62 -7.36
N SER A 62 -7.67 21.80 -7.00
CA SER A 62 -7.56 20.46 -7.55
C SER A 62 -8.71 19.58 -7.03
N LYS A 63 -9.56 19.09 -7.95
CA LYS A 63 -10.75 18.27 -7.62
C LYS A 63 -10.41 16.90 -7.00
N LEU A 64 -9.14 16.48 -7.01
CA LEU A 64 -8.69 15.24 -6.38
C LEU A 64 -8.12 15.53 -4.99
N GLY A 65 -8.90 15.26 -3.94
CA GLY A 65 -8.43 15.31 -2.55
C GLY A 65 -7.62 14.10 -2.09
N PHE A 66 -7.14 13.26 -3.03
CA PHE A 66 -6.47 11.99 -2.76
C PHE A 66 -5.24 11.81 -3.66
N PHE A 67 -4.27 11.06 -3.16
CA PHE A 67 -2.98 10.80 -3.79
C PHE A 67 -2.23 12.09 -4.15
N PRO A 68 -1.96 12.96 -3.15
CA PRO A 68 -1.33 14.26 -3.37
C PRO A 68 -0.04 14.21 -4.20
N GLY A 69 0.79 13.16 -4.06
CA GLY A 69 1.99 13.02 -4.89
C GLY A 69 1.70 12.87 -6.40
N ILE A 70 0.63 12.14 -6.76
CA ILE A 70 0.21 11.95 -8.15
C ILE A 70 -0.44 13.23 -8.67
N THR A 71 -1.36 13.82 -7.90
CA THR A 71 -2.05 15.04 -8.31
C THR A 71 -1.08 16.20 -8.49
N ASP A 72 -0.13 16.36 -7.57
CA ASP A 72 0.88 17.42 -7.62
C ASP A 72 1.83 17.18 -8.81
N ALA A 73 2.22 15.93 -9.10
CA ALA A 73 3.05 15.59 -10.27
C ALA A 73 2.33 15.87 -11.60
N VAL A 74 1.02 15.59 -11.68
CA VAL A 74 0.21 15.86 -12.88
C VAL A 74 -0.04 17.36 -13.06
N ALA A 75 -0.39 18.08 -11.99
CA ALA A 75 -0.64 19.52 -12.01
C ALA A 75 0.61 20.32 -12.40
N THR A 76 1.79 19.90 -11.93
CA THR A 76 3.07 20.54 -12.26
C THR A 76 3.63 20.15 -13.63
N HIS A 77 2.89 19.39 -14.45
CA HIS A 77 3.37 18.84 -15.72
C HIS A 77 4.74 18.16 -15.61
N SER A 78 4.94 17.39 -14.53
CA SER A 78 6.19 16.68 -14.28
C SER A 78 6.48 15.65 -15.38
N SER A 79 7.75 15.27 -15.53
CA SER A 79 8.16 14.21 -16.47
C SER A 79 7.35 12.93 -16.24
N GLU A 80 7.06 12.20 -17.31
CA GLU A 80 6.39 10.89 -17.27
C GLU A 80 6.99 9.94 -16.21
N GLY A 81 8.31 9.86 -16.11
CA GLY A 81 8.99 9.02 -15.11
C GLY A 81 8.69 9.39 -13.64
N THR A 82 8.43 10.67 -13.35
CA THR A 82 8.05 11.13 -12.00
C THR A 82 6.61 10.72 -11.68
N ILE A 83 5.70 10.88 -12.64
CA ILE A 83 4.29 10.46 -12.49
C ILE A 83 4.21 8.94 -12.27
N GLN A 84 4.94 8.17 -13.08
CA GLN A 84 5.02 6.71 -12.94
C GLN A 84 5.63 6.28 -11.60
N HIS A 85 6.62 7.02 -11.10
CA HIS A 85 7.22 6.78 -9.80
C HIS A 85 6.21 6.97 -8.66
N GLU A 86 5.45 8.07 -8.67
CA GLU A 86 4.41 8.33 -7.66
C GLU A 86 3.27 7.30 -7.71
N ILE A 87 2.84 6.91 -8.93
CA ILE A 87 1.87 5.81 -9.11
C ILE A 87 2.42 4.51 -8.52
N TRP A 88 3.70 4.19 -8.78
CA TRP A 88 4.31 2.98 -8.25
C TRP A 88 4.40 2.98 -6.72
N ARG A 89 4.71 4.12 -6.10
CA ARG A 89 4.76 4.26 -4.63
C ARG A 89 3.40 4.00 -4.01
N VAL A 90 2.35 4.64 -4.54
CA VAL A 90 0.96 4.46 -4.09
C VAL A 90 0.50 3.01 -4.29
N ALA A 91 0.73 2.44 -5.48
CA ALA A 91 0.36 1.05 -5.77
C ALA A 91 1.05 0.07 -4.82
N ARG A 92 2.32 0.32 -4.48
CA ARG A 92 3.08 -0.49 -3.52
C ARG A 92 2.54 -0.34 -2.10
N ALA A 93 2.14 0.86 -1.68
CA ALA A 93 1.51 1.12 -0.39
C ALA A 93 0.16 0.39 -0.28
N ILE A 94 -0.71 0.50 -1.29
CA ILE A 94 -1.98 -0.25 -1.35
C ILE A 94 -1.71 -1.76 -1.25
N GLN A 95 -0.78 -2.27 -2.06
CA GLN A 95 -0.39 -3.68 -2.03
C GLN A 95 0.09 -4.14 -0.65
N ARG A 96 0.86 -3.30 0.06
CA ARG A 96 1.36 -3.55 1.41
C ARG A 96 0.22 -3.58 2.43
N THR A 97 -0.67 -2.59 2.42
CA THR A 97 -1.86 -2.54 3.28
C THR A 97 -2.76 -3.75 3.03
N SER A 98 -2.91 -4.12 1.77
CA SER A 98 -3.69 -5.28 1.34
C SER A 98 -3.10 -6.61 1.90
N LYS A 99 -1.78 -6.67 2.13
CA LYS A 99 -1.11 -7.80 2.79
C LYS A 99 -1.23 -7.78 4.33
N ALA A 100 -1.66 -6.68 4.94
CA ALA A 100 -2.03 -6.68 6.36
C ALA A 100 -3.12 -7.75 6.56
N PRO A 101 -3.15 -8.45 7.70
CA PRO A 101 -3.97 -9.63 7.84
C PRO A 101 -5.45 -9.29 8.07
N LEU A 102 -6.11 -8.85 7.00
CA LEU A 102 -7.54 -8.99 6.76
C LEU A 102 -7.85 -10.50 6.54
N GLY A 103 -9.10 -10.93 6.53
CA GLY A 103 -9.48 -12.35 6.62
C GLY A 103 -8.76 -13.27 5.60
N SER A 104 -8.64 -14.56 5.92
CA SER A 104 -7.88 -15.57 5.13
C SER A 104 -8.23 -15.61 3.64
N ASN A 105 -9.46 -15.27 3.27
CA ASN A 105 -9.97 -15.37 1.90
C ASN A 105 -9.57 -14.15 1.04
N GLU A 106 -9.36 -12.99 1.66
CA GLU A 106 -8.96 -11.76 0.97
C GLU A 106 -7.45 -11.77 0.72
N LYS A 107 -6.67 -12.30 1.69
CA LYS A 107 -5.22 -12.49 1.57
C LYS A 107 -4.80 -13.20 0.28
N THR A 108 -5.48 -14.29 -0.10
CA THR A 108 -5.11 -15.09 -1.28
C THR A 108 -5.34 -14.32 -2.58
N LYS A 109 -6.45 -13.58 -2.69
CA LYS A 109 -6.75 -12.75 -3.87
C LYS A 109 -5.70 -11.66 -4.04
N ILE A 110 -5.35 -11.01 -2.93
CA ILE A 110 -4.40 -9.90 -2.89
C ILE A 110 -2.99 -10.37 -3.25
N VAL A 111 -2.51 -11.45 -2.63
CA VAL A 111 -1.17 -11.99 -2.90
C VAL A 111 -1.02 -12.40 -4.37
N ASN A 112 -2.07 -12.97 -4.98
CA ASN A 112 -2.05 -13.33 -6.40
C ASN A 112 -2.03 -12.11 -7.31
N THR A 113 -2.84 -11.08 -7.03
CA THR A 113 -2.81 -9.80 -7.76
C THR A 113 -1.45 -9.11 -7.63
N CYS A 114 -0.84 -9.14 -6.44
CA CYS A 114 0.47 -8.56 -6.19
C CYS A 114 1.58 -9.22 -7.02
N ARG A 115 1.57 -10.56 -7.12
CA ARG A 115 2.49 -11.29 -7.98
C ARG A 115 2.30 -10.95 -9.46
N LEU A 116 1.06 -10.72 -9.88
CA LEU A 116 0.75 -10.31 -11.26
C LEU A 116 1.34 -8.92 -11.56
N ILE A 117 1.13 -7.94 -10.68
CA ILE A 117 1.65 -6.57 -10.85
C ILE A 117 3.19 -6.57 -10.88
N THR A 118 3.85 -7.33 -10.01
CA THR A 118 5.31 -7.46 -10.06
C THR A 118 5.80 -8.11 -11.35
N ARG A 119 5.08 -9.12 -11.87
CA ARG A 119 5.40 -9.73 -13.17
C ARG A 119 5.26 -8.74 -14.32
N LEU A 120 4.19 -7.95 -14.31
CA LEU A 120 3.91 -6.97 -15.36
C LEU A 120 4.94 -5.83 -15.34
N LYS A 121 5.36 -5.37 -14.16
CA LYS A 121 6.45 -4.39 -13.99
C LYS A 121 7.78 -4.94 -14.53
N ASN A 122 8.15 -6.17 -14.16
CA ASN A 122 9.39 -6.77 -14.66
C ASN A 122 9.35 -7.01 -16.20
N GLN A 123 8.17 -7.29 -16.76
CA GLN A 123 8.00 -7.42 -18.22
C GLN A 123 8.08 -6.08 -18.96
N SER A 124 7.64 -4.97 -18.36
CA SER A 124 7.85 -3.65 -18.96
C SER A 124 9.32 -3.26 -18.95
N ASP A 125 10.02 -3.54 -17.84
CA ASP A 125 11.41 -3.15 -17.67
C ASP A 125 12.34 -3.93 -18.64
N MET A 126 12.08 -5.23 -18.85
CA MET A 126 12.80 -6.07 -19.82
C MET A 126 12.55 -5.68 -21.29
N LYS A 127 11.43 -5.02 -21.61
CA LYS A 127 11.17 -4.51 -22.96
C LYS A 127 11.95 -3.22 -23.23
N VAL A 128 12.14 -2.39 -22.20
CA VAL A 128 12.91 -1.14 -22.31
C VAL A 128 14.40 -1.42 -22.52
N GLU A 129 14.96 -2.43 -21.82
CA GLU A 129 16.36 -2.87 -22.03
C GLU A 129 16.59 -3.41 -23.44
N ASN A 130 15.75 -4.33 -23.92
CA ASN A 130 15.90 -4.88 -25.28
C ASN A 130 15.79 -3.80 -26.38
N GLN A 131 15.02 -2.73 -26.15
CA GLN A 131 14.87 -1.64 -27.12
C GLN A 131 16.05 -0.66 -27.07
N ALA A 132 16.70 -0.51 -25.90
CA ALA A 132 17.94 0.24 -25.75
C ALA A 132 19.15 -0.49 -26.37
N ASP A 133 19.18 -1.82 -26.28
CA ASP A 133 20.22 -2.66 -26.92
C ASP A 133 20.11 -2.64 -28.45
N MET A 134 18.89 -2.67 -28.99
CA MET A 134 18.64 -2.52 -30.44
C MET A 134 19.10 -1.16 -30.96
N ALA A 135 18.79 -0.07 -30.25
CA ALA A 135 19.22 1.28 -30.61
C ALA A 135 20.75 1.48 -30.51
N SER A 136 21.44 0.74 -29.63
CA SER A 136 22.90 0.80 -29.50
C SER A 136 23.63 0.06 -30.62
N SER A 137 22.99 -0.93 -31.27
CA SER A 137 23.55 -1.67 -32.40
C SER A 137 23.52 -0.90 -33.73
N GLU A 138 22.59 0.05 -33.90
CA GLU A 138 22.44 0.85 -35.12
C GLU A 138 23.43 2.03 -35.21
N ILE A 139 24.01 2.46 -34.08
CA ILE A 139 24.95 3.60 -34.03
C ILE A 139 26.40 3.16 -34.33
N GLY A 140 26.67 1.85 -34.38
CA GLY A 140 28.01 1.27 -34.59
C GLY A 140 28.43 0.99 -36.04
N SER A 141 27.63 1.38 -37.05
CA SER A 141 27.94 1.15 -38.46
C SER A 141 28.05 2.45 -39.25
N HIS A 142 29.08 3.24 -38.96
CA HIS A 142 29.57 4.30 -39.84
C HIS A 142 31.07 4.13 -40.10
#